data_AF-D9WNY6-F1
#
_entry.id   AF-D9WNY6-F1
#
_cell.length_a   1.000
_cell.length_b   1.000
_cell.length_c   1.000
_cell.angle_alpha   90.00
_cell.angle_beta   90.00
_cell.angle_gamma   90.00
#
_symmetry.space_group_name_H-M   'P 1'
#
loop_
_entity.id
_entity.type
_entity.pdbx_description
1 polymer ?
#
loop_
_entity_poly.entity_id
_entity_poly.type
_entity_poly.pdbx_seq_one_letter_code
_entity_poly.pdbx_strand_id
1 'polypeptide(L)'
;MRPRRPRYRRAGRGAVRSGPWPTVFRLDAAAERDGRIPPAMRGPGRLAGIRERSVGSFPGSRHTMSSNDSAIAVMQRFYEAERAYVMAGGPGQAGFEGIAACLDPEVELHQAPGLPFTGVWHGPEGMERFIGVMGELWQSMEFLEQRQLVDRDTVVATNRVRFVARATGREVVTSIVQTVTLRDGRIREIRPYYWDPAAISEACGGRVVAPDSDGSPAPRSIG
;
A
#
# COMPACT_ATOMS: atom_id res chain seq x y z
N MET A 1 13.89 17.68 -50.03
CA MET A 1 14.03 16.42 -49.26
C MET A 1 13.32 16.63 -47.91
N ARG A 2 12.13 16.04 -47.69
CA ARG A 2 11.37 16.22 -46.44
C ARG A 2 11.79 15.16 -45.41
N PRO A 3 12.05 15.52 -44.13
CA PRO A 3 12.45 14.54 -43.12
C PRO A 3 11.27 13.65 -42.72
N ARG A 4 11.52 12.34 -42.64
CA ARG A 4 10.56 11.32 -42.18
C ARG A 4 10.29 11.52 -40.69
N ARG A 5 9.02 11.70 -40.31
CA ARG A 5 8.60 11.73 -38.90
C ARG A 5 8.83 10.36 -38.24
N PRO A 6 9.29 10.29 -36.98
CA PRO A 6 9.35 9.03 -36.25
C PRO A 6 7.94 8.49 -36.01
N ARG A 7 7.72 7.21 -36.35
CA ARG A 7 6.49 6.48 -36.01
C ARG A 7 6.57 6.12 -34.52
N TYR A 8 5.88 6.89 -33.67
CA TYR A 8 5.64 6.48 -32.29
C TYR A 8 4.73 5.24 -32.29
N ARG A 9 5.24 4.14 -31.73
CA ARG A 9 4.47 2.93 -31.43
C ARG A 9 3.42 3.32 -30.38
N ARG A 10 2.15 3.06 -30.66
CA ARG A 10 1.03 3.34 -29.76
C ARG A 10 1.24 2.54 -28.46
N ALA A 11 1.49 3.22 -27.35
CA ALA A 11 1.48 2.61 -26.02
C ALA A 11 0.11 1.93 -25.80
N GLY A 12 0.13 0.72 -25.25
CA GLY A 12 -1.08 -0.02 -24.89
C GLY A 12 -1.96 0.85 -23.99
N ARG A 13 -3.28 0.73 -24.15
CA ARG A 13 -4.23 1.41 -23.26
C ARG A 13 -4.12 0.81 -21.86
N GLY A 14 -3.35 1.45 -20.98
CA GLY A 14 -3.38 1.16 -19.55
C GLY A 14 -4.81 1.33 -19.04
N ALA A 15 -5.29 0.37 -18.26
CA ALA A 15 -6.61 0.48 -17.65
C ALA A 15 -6.52 1.50 -16.51
N VAL A 16 -7.23 2.63 -16.66
CA VAL A 16 -7.41 3.61 -15.59
C VAL A 16 -8.67 3.22 -14.84
N ARG A 17 -8.55 2.85 -13.56
CA ARG A 17 -9.70 2.62 -12.70
C ARG A 17 -9.62 3.52 -11.47
N SER A 18 -10.70 4.25 -11.22
CA SER A 18 -10.96 5.00 -9.99
C SER A 18 -12.10 4.30 -9.25
N GLY A 19 -11.86 3.87 -8.01
CA GLY A 19 -12.86 3.29 -7.11
C GLY A 19 -12.57 3.73 -5.67
N PRO A 20 -13.58 3.80 -4.79
CA PRO A 20 -13.41 4.33 -3.44
C PRO A 20 -12.74 3.28 -2.55
N TRP A 21 -11.55 3.60 -2.04
CA TRP A 21 -10.83 2.85 -1.01
C TRP A 21 -10.86 3.69 0.28
N PRO A 22 -10.83 3.09 1.49
CA PRO A 22 -11.10 3.82 2.72
C PRO A 22 -10.15 5.00 2.86
N THR A 23 -10.76 6.15 3.14
CA THR A 23 -10.12 7.46 3.10
C THR A 23 -9.13 7.64 4.24
N VAL A 24 -9.29 6.99 5.39
CA VAL A 24 -8.51 7.24 6.62
C VAL A 24 -7.92 5.95 7.19
N PHE A 25 -6.59 5.89 7.34
CA PHE A 25 -5.91 4.97 8.24
C PHE A 25 -5.54 5.72 9.52
N ARG A 26 -6.05 5.26 10.66
CA ARG A 26 -5.54 5.68 11.97
C ARG A 26 -4.61 4.56 12.45
N LEU A 27 -3.30 4.83 12.47
CA LEU A 27 -2.30 3.90 12.96
C LEU A 27 -2.23 4.10 14.48
N ASP A 28 -3.20 3.60 15.22
CA ASP A 28 -3.12 3.60 16.68
C ASP A 28 -2.34 2.35 17.12
N ALA A 29 -1.04 2.54 17.41
CA ALA A 29 -0.26 1.58 18.17
C ALA A 29 -0.37 1.91 19.67
N ALA A 30 -0.76 0.89 20.45
CA ALA A 30 -0.82 0.76 21.91
C ALA A 30 -2.15 1.10 22.63
N ALA A 31 -2.74 0.01 23.13
CA ALA A 31 -3.36 -0.16 24.44
C ALA A 31 -4.57 0.72 24.80
N GLU A 32 -5.77 0.19 24.57
CA GLU A 32 -6.90 0.49 25.44
C GLU A 32 -7.69 -0.79 25.77
N ARG A 33 -7.47 -1.26 27.00
CA ARG A 33 -8.43 -2.12 27.70
C ARG A 33 -9.65 -1.26 28.01
N ASP A 34 -10.68 -1.32 27.18
CA ASP A 34 -12.03 -1.17 27.72
C ASP A 34 -13.09 -1.89 26.86
N GLY A 35 -13.70 -2.89 27.47
CA GLY A 35 -14.65 -3.80 26.84
C GLY A 35 -16.05 -3.19 26.75
N ARG A 36 -16.31 -2.37 25.72
CA ARG A 36 -17.67 -1.88 25.44
C ARG A 36 -18.09 -2.08 23.98
N ILE A 37 -19.00 -3.03 23.81
CA ILE A 37 -19.76 -3.31 22.57
C ILE A 37 -20.92 -2.30 22.47
N PRO A 38 -21.09 -1.56 21.37
CA PRO A 38 -22.32 -0.79 21.14
C PRO A 38 -23.44 -1.65 20.51
N PRO A 39 -24.73 -1.35 20.83
CA PRO A 39 -25.86 -2.24 20.57
C PRO A 39 -26.51 -2.06 19.18
N ALA A 40 -27.26 -3.10 18.81
CA ALA A 40 -27.96 -3.33 17.54
C ALA A 40 -29.02 -2.28 17.17
N MET A 41 -29.32 -2.19 15.86
CA MET A 41 -30.57 -1.64 15.34
C MET A 41 -31.32 -2.69 14.50
N ARG A 42 -32.56 -2.99 14.90
CA ARG A 42 -33.51 -3.90 14.24
C ARG A 42 -34.53 -3.14 13.40
N GLY A 43 -34.77 -3.65 12.19
CA GLY A 43 -36.08 -3.76 11.50
C GLY A 43 -36.48 -2.63 10.54
N PRO A 44 -37.53 -2.81 9.69
CA PRO A 44 -38.33 -4.02 9.37
C PRO A 44 -38.54 -4.25 7.84
N GLY A 45 -39.21 -5.36 7.47
CA GLY A 45 -40.13 -5.36 6.30
C GLY A 45 -39.73 -6.06 4.98
N ARG A 46 -40.16 -7.32 4.86
CA ARG A 46 -40.47 -8.15 3.66
C ARG A 46 -41.19 -7.35 2.53
N LEU A 47 -40.96 -7.54 1.21
CA LEU A 47 -41.52 -8.61 0.34
C LEU A 47 -41.02 -8.52 -1.13
N ALA A 48 -41.12 -9.66 -1.82
CA ALA A 48 -41.36 -9.86 -3.27
C ALA A 48 -40.18 -9.91 -4.27
N GLY A 49 -39.65 -11.13 -4.45
CA GLY A 49 -39.76 -11.90 -5.71
C GLY A 49 -39.31 -11.27 -7.03
N ILE A 50 -38.12 -11.65 -7.49
CA ILE A 50 -37.78 -11.68 -8.93
C ILE A 50 -37.09 -13.00 -9.25
N ARG A 51 -37.69 -13.71 -10.22
CA ARG A 51 -37.29 -15.01 -10.76
C ARG A 51 -35.83 -15.03 -11.23
N GLU A 52 -35.13 -16.06 -10.77
CA GLU A 52 -33.95 -16.66 -11.40
C GLU A 52 -34.24 -16.93 -12.88
N ARG A 53 -33.50 -16.25 -13.77
CA ARG A 53 -33.33 -16.69 -15.15
C ARG A 53 -31.94 -17.28 -15.27
N SER A 54 -31.92 -18.60 -15.26
CA SER A 54 -30.81 -19.43 -15.72
C SER A 54 -30.38 -18.95 -17.11
N VAL A 55 -29.13 -18.47 -17.21
CA VAL A 55 -28.45 -18.28 -18.49
C VAL A 55 -27.47 -19.44 -18.62
N GLY A 56 -27.68 -20.21 -19.69
CA GLY A 56 -27.05 -21.49 -19.94
C GLY A 56 -25.53 -21.48 -19.86
N SER A 57 -25.01 -22.58 -19.32
CA SER A 57 -23.62 -23.01 -19.39
C SER A 57 -23.18 -23.13 -20.86
N PHE A 58 -22.34 -22.21 -21.32
CA PHE A 58 -21.56 -22.36 -22.54
C PHE A 58 -20.23 -23.05 -22.21
N PRO A 59 -19.90 -24.20 -22.81
CA PRO A 59 -18.62 -24.84 -22.62
C PRO A 59 -17.55 -24.16 -23.49
N GLY A 60 -16.42 -23.81 -22.89
CA GLY A 60 -15.19 -23.54 -23.63
C GLY A 60 -14.86 -22.06 -23.84
N SER A 61 -14.47 -21.37 -22.76
CA SER A 61 -13.45 -20.33 -22.85
C SER A 61 -12.67 -20.35 -21.55
N ARG A 62 -11.53 -21.04 -21.53
CA ARG A 62 -10.50 -20.73 -20.54
C ARG A 62 -10.11 -19.27 -20.80
N HIS A 63 -10.68 -18.35 -20.04
CA HIS A 63 -10.15 -17.00 -19.97
C HIS A 63 -8.78 -17.11 -19.33
N THR A 64 -7.73 -17.21 -20.15
CA THR A 64 -6.40 -16.83 -19.71
C THR A 64 -6.51 -15.36 -19.30
N MET A 65 -6.47 -15.08 -18.00
CA MET A 65 -6.44 -13.73 -17.46
C MET A 65 -5.36 -12.94 -18.21
N SER A 66 -5.71 -11.74 -18.67
CA SER A 66 -4.69 -10.82 -19.19
C SER A 66 -3.69 -10.55 -18.07
N SER A 67 -2.41 -10.35 -18.40
CA SER A 67 -1.37 -10.02 -17.40
C SER A 67 -1.78 -8.80 -16.52
N ASN A 68 -2.54 -7.85 -17.10
CA ASN A 68 -3.13 -6.75 -16.33
C ASN A 68 -4.15 -7.23 -15.28
N ASP A 69 -5.01 -8.18 -15.63
CA ASP A 69 -6.02 -8.72 -14.71
C ASP A 69 -5.35 -9.50 -13.57
N SER A 70 -4.24 -10.19 -13.85
CA SER A 70 -3.43 -10.83 -12.80
C SER A 70 -2.75 -9.80 -11.89
N ALA A 71 -2.18 -8.73 -12.42
CA ALA A 71 -1.54 -7.71 -11.59
C ALA A 71 -2.55 -6.97 -10.70
N ILE A 72 -3.72 -6.63 -11.23
CA ILE A 72 -4.82 -6.07 -10.46
C ILE A 72 -5.22 -7.01 -9.32
N ALA A 73 -5.37 -8.31 -9.61
CA ALA A 73 -5.75 -9.29 -8.60
C ALA A 73 -4.68 -9.43 -7.49
N VAL A 74 -3.39 -9.36 -7.83
CA VAL A 74 -2.31 -9.37 -6.84
C VAL A 74 -2.37 -8.13 -5.95
N MET A 75 -2.51 -6.94 -6.53
CA MET A 75 -2.60 -5.70 -5.76
C MET A 75 -3.84 -5.68 -4.86
N GLN A 76 -4.98 -6.18 -5.33
CA GLN A 76 -6.19 -6.29 -4.52
C GLN A 76 -5.99 -7.19 -3.30
N ARG A 77 -5.36 -8.37 -3.47
CA ARG A 77 -5.02 -9.25 -2.35
C ARG A 77 -4.06 -8.60 -1.38
N PHE A 78 -3.05 -7.90 -1.89
CA PHE A 78 -2.10 -7.16 -1.05
C PHE A 78 -2.80 -6.10 -0.19
N TYR A 79 -3.65 -5.26 -0.79
CA TYR A 79 -4.38 -4.23 -0.05
C TYR A 79 -5.42 -4.80 0.91
N GLU A 80 -6.06 -5.92 0.55
CA GLU A 80 -6.97 -6.61 1.46
C GLU A 80 -6.23 -7.17 2.68
N ALA A 81 -5.06 -7.79 2.48
CA ALA A 81 -4.20 -8.27 3.54
C ALA A 81 -3.68 -7.13 4.42
N GLU A 82 -3.25 -6.01 3.82
CA GLU A 82 -2.82 -4.81 4.55
C GLU A 82 -3.95 -4.25 5.42
N ARG A 83 -5.17 -4.19 4.88
CA ARG A 83 -6.34 -3.76 5.66
C ARG A 83 -6.66 -4.71 6.80
N ALA A 84 -6.60 -6.02 6.57
CA ALA A 84 -6.81 -7.01 7.61
C ALA A 84 -5.77 -6.88 8.73
N TYR A 85 -4.50 -6.68 8.37
CA TYR A 85 -3.40 -6.44 9.31
C TYR A 85 -3.64 -5.19 10.17
N VAL A 86 -4.01 -4.06 9.56
CA VAL A 86 -4.31 -2.83 10.29
C VAL A 86 -5.52 -2.99 11.21
N MET A 87 -6.61 -3.62 10.72
CA MET A 87 -7.81 -3.86 11.52
C MET A 87 -7.57 -4.80 12.70
N ALA A 88 -6.57 -5.68 12.61
CA ALA A 88 -6.15 -6.57 13.69
C ALA A 88 -5.19 -5.90 14.69
N GLY A 89 -4.91 -4.60 14.55
CA GLY A 89 -4.08 -3.82 15.47
C GLY A 89 -2.67 -3.51 14.97
N GLY A 90 -2.32 -3.97 13.76
CA GLY A 90 -1.06 -3.61 13.10
C GLY A 90 0.20 -4.16 13.79
N PRO A 91 1.33 -3.43 13.73
CA PRO A 91 2.62 -3.88 14.23
C PRO A 91 2.60 -4.37 15.69
N GLY A 92 3.14 -5.56 15.92
CA GLY A 92 3.24 -6.18 17.24
C GLY A 92 1.93 -6.75 17.80
N GLN A 93 0.81 -6.63 17.07
CA GLN A 93 -0.50 -7.15 17.47
C GLN A 93 -1.12 -8.09 16.41
N ALA A 94 -0.85 -7.84 15.14
CA ALA A 94 -1.34 -8.63 14.00
C ALA A 94 -0.21 -9.42 13.32
N GLY A 95 -0.56 -10.60 12.79
CA GLY A 95 0.35 -11.42 11.99
C GLY A 95 0.57 -10.84 10.59
N PHE A 96 1.82 -10.83 10.13
CA PHE A 96 2.23 -10.27 8.83
C PHE A 96 2.07 -11.27 7.66
N GLU A 97 1.67 -12.51 7.93
CA GLU A 97 1.71 -13.63 6.97
C GLU A 97 0.83 -13.38 5.73
N GLY A 98 -0.32 -12.72 5.91
CA GLY A 98 -1.21 -12.38 4.80
C GLY A 98 -0.59 -11.41 3.80
N ILE A 99 0.17 -10.43 4.31
CA ILE A 99 0.90 -9.46 3.48
C ILE A 99 2.10 -10.17 2.84
N ALA A 100 2.89 -10.89 3.65
CA ALA A 100 4.07 -11.62 3.20
C ALA A 100 3.78 -12.61 2.05
N ALA A 101 2.61 -13.26 2.05
CA ALA A 101 2.20 -14.17 0.99
C ALA A 101 2.07 -13.49 -0.40
N CYS A 102 1.89 -12.16 -0.43
CA CYS A 102 1.82 -11.38 -1.66
C CYS A 102 3.19 -10.86 -2.13
N LEU A 103 4.23 -11.02 -1.32
CA LEU A 103 5.57 -10.48 -1.57
C LEU A 103 6.50 -11.54 -2.17
N ASP A 104 7.36 -11.10 -3.07
CA ASP A 104 8.52 -11.88 -3.52
C ASP A 104 9.51 -12.04 -2.33
N PRO A 105 10.17 -13.19 -2.16
CA PRO A 105 11.14 -13.38 -1.07
C PRO A 105 12.28 -12.34 -1.09
N GLU A 106 12.60 -11.83 -2.27
CA GLU A 106 13.61 -10.81 -2.51
C GLU A 106 12.95 -9.45 -2.85
N VAL A 107 11.76 -9.17 -2.32
CA VAL A 107 11.08 -7.88 -2.53
C VAL A 107 11.96 -6.72 -2.07
N GLU A 108 11.96 -5.62 -2.81
CA GLU A 108 12.65 -4.40 -2.44
C GLU A 108 11.66 -3.24 -2.29
N LEU A 109 11.67 -2.60 -1.13
CA LEU A 109 10.97 -1.33 -0.91
C LEU A 109 11.99 -0.19 -0.87
N HIS A 110 11.95 0.67 -1.87
CA HIS A 110 12.85 1.81 -2.01
C HIS A 110 12.25 3.08 -1.42
N GLN A 111 13.04 3.83 -0.66
CA GLN A 111 12.61 5.08 -0.05
C GLN A 111 13.50 6.22 -0.52
N ALA A 112 12.88 7.32 -0.95
CA ALA A 112 13.58 8.45 -1.54
C ALA A 112 14.63 9.06 -0.57
N PRO A 113 15.75 9.58 -1.08
CA PRO A 113 16.68 10.36 -0.28
C PRO A 113 16.00 11.51 0.46
N GLY A 114 16.46 11.79 1.69
CA GLY A 114 15.95 12.89 2.52
C GLY A 114 14.71 12.55 3.36
N LEU A 115 14.11 11.36 3.18
CA LEU A 115 13.05 10.87 4.05
C LEU A 115 13.62 10.34 5.38
N PRO A 116 12.83 10.38 6.46
CA PRO A 116 13.22 9.81 7.75
C PRO A 116 13.36 8.28 7.74
N PHE A 117 12.97 7.60 6.66
CA PHE A 117 13.07 6.15 6.48
C PHE A 117 13.76 5.79 5.15
N THR A 118 14.68 6.66 4.71
CA THR A 118 15.39 6.52 3.43
C THR A 118 16.22 5.23 3.33
N GLY A 119 16.41 4.73 2.11
CA GLY A 119 17.17 3.51 1.83
C GLY A 119 16.32 2.41 1.19
N VAL A 120 16.81 1.18 1.22
CA VAL A 120 16.14 0.01 0.62
C VAL A 120 15.85 -1.03 1.70
N TRP A 121 14.57 -1.40 1.84
CA TRP A 121 14.10 -2.41 2.76
C TRP A 121 13.91 -3.73 2.00
N HIS A 122 14.65 -4.75 2.40
CA HIS A 122 14.74 -6.01 1.67
C HIS A 122 13.90 -7.11 2.31
N GLY A 123 13.22 -7.88 1.46
CA GLY A 123 12.43 -9.04 1.84
C GLY A 123 11.15 -8.71 2.61
N PRO A 124 10.31 -9.73 2.88
CA PRO A 124 9.11 -9.56 3.69
C PRO A 124 9.41 -8.99 5.09
N GLU A 125 10.52 -9.38 5.70
CA GLU A 125 10.97 -8.89 7.02
C GLU A 125 11.34 -7.40 6.98
N GLY A 126 11.96 -6.93 5.89
CA GLY A 126 12.21 -5.49 5.69
C GLY A 126 10.92 -4.70 5.54
N MET A 127 9.93 -5.25 4.81
CA MET A 127 8.61 -4.64 4.68
C MET A 127 7.88 -4.55 6.03
N GLU A 128 7.91 -5.61 6.83
CA GLU A 128 7.30 -5.62 8.17
C GLU A 128 7.94 -4.56 9.09
N ARG A 129 9.28 -4.50 9.12
CA ARG A 129 10.01 -3.46 9.88
C ARG A 129 9.64 -2.06 9.41
N PHE A 130 9.55 -1.84 8.10
CA PHE A 130 9.12 -0.56 7.54
C PHE A 130 7.71 -0.15 8.01
N ILE A 131 6.75 -1.09 8.02
CA ILE A 131 5.39 -0.81 8.49
C ILE A 131 5.39 -0.47 9.99
N GLY A 132 6.23 -1.13 10.79
CA GLY A 132 6.50 -0.74 12.17
C GLY A 132 6.97 0.71 12.30
N VAL A 133 7.98 1.11 11.52
CA VAL A 133 8.50 2.48 11.47
C VAL A 133 7.42 3.49 11.09
N MET A 134 6.56 3.16 10.12
CA MET A 134 5.44 4.03 9.74
C MET A 134 4.43 4.21 10.88
N GLY A 135 4.14 3.16 11.65
CA GLY A 135 3.26 3.23 12.83
C GLY A 135 3.84 4.07 13.98
N GLU A 136 5.17 4.07 14.14
CA GLU A 136 5.85 4.95 15.10
C GLU A 136 5.81 6.42 14.68
N LEU A 137 6.05 6.69 13.40
CA LEU A 137 6.19 8.07 12.89
C LEU A 137 4.84 8.79 12.75
N TRP A 138 3.80 8.08 12.34
CA TRP A 138 2.52 8.69 11.98
C TRP A 138 1.41 8.28 12.94
N GLN A 139 0.69 9.29 13.42
CA GLN A 139 -0.56 9.09 14.17
C GLN A 139 -1.70 8.74 13.20
N SER A 140 -1.77 9.41 12.05
CA SER A 140 -2.77 9.13 11.02
C SER A 140 -2.21 9.33 9.62
N MET A 141 -2.79 8.58 8.69
CA MET A 141 -2.50 8.59 7.26
C MET A 141 -3.83 8.52 6.50
N GLU A 142 -4.22 9.62 5.86
CA GLU A 142 -5.49 9.74 5.13
C GLU A 142 -5.22 9.89 3.63
N PHE A 143 -5.72 8.96 2.83
CA PHE A 143 -5.69 9.02 1.37
C PHE A 143 -6.86 9.88 0.87
N LEU A 144 -6.56 11.14 0.54
CA LEU A 144 -7.53 12.10 0.02
C LEU A 144 -7.94 11.76 -1.42
N GLU A 145 -6.97 11.32 -2.23
CA GLU A 145 -7.19 10.88 -3.60
C GLU A 145 -6.29 9.69 -3.92
N GLN A 146 -6.81 8.71 -4.66
CA GLN A 146 -6.04 7.57 -5.13
C GLN A 146 -6.46 7.19 -6.56
N ARG A 147 -5.48 6.94 -7.41
CA ARG A 147 -5.67 6.38 -8.76
C ARG A 147 -4.60 5.35 -9.04
N GLN A 148 -4.94 4.34 -9.83
CA GLN A 148 -4.01 3.30 -10.27
C GLN A 148 -4.04 3.16 -11.77
N LEU A 149 -2.87 2.99 -12.35
CA LEU A 149 -2.66 2.63 -13.74
C LEU A 149 -1.91 1.29 -13.76
N VAL A 150 -2.43 0.34 -14.52
CA VAL A 150 -1.81 -0.98 -14.66
C VAL A 150 -1.39 -1.19 -16.09
N ASP A 151 -0.12 -1.56 -16.27
CA ASP A 151 0.45 -2.03 -17.52
C ASP A 151 1.24 -3.32 -17.26
N ARG A 152 0.66 -4.44 -17.67
CA ARG A 152 1.17 -5.80 -17.44
C ARG A 152 1.51 -6.02 -15.97
N ASP A 153 2.78 -6.25 -15.68
CA ASP A 153 3.33 -6.54 -14.37
C ASP A 153 3.83 -5.26 -13.68
N THR A 154 3.42 -4.08 -14.13
CA THR A 154 3.73 -2.79 -13.51
C THR A 154 2.45 -2.06 -13.12
N VAL A 155 2.43 -1.57 -11.89
CA VAL A 155 1.34 -0.77 -11.34
C VAL A 155 1.90 0.58 -10.90
N VAL A 156 1.28 1.65 -11.38
CA VAL A 156 1.59 3.01 -10.96
C VAL A 156 0.40 3.53 -10.16
N ALA A 157 0.60 3.78 -8.87
CA ALA A 157 -0.37 4.40 -8.00
C ALA A 157 -0.04 5.88 -7.82
N THR A 158 -1.02 6.76 -7.96
CA THR A 158 -0.89 8.18 -7.62
C THR A 158 -1.81 8.47 -6.45
N ASN A 159 -1.23 9.01 -5.38
CA ASN A 159 -1.93 9.26 -4.12
C ASN A 159 -1.75 10.72 -3.72
N ARG A 160 -2.82 11.34 -3.22
CA ARG A 160 -2.74 12.56 -2.41
C ARG A 160 -3.03 12.15 -0.97
N VAL A 161 -2.07 12.37 -0.08
CA VAL A 161 -2.12 11.83 1.29
C VAL A 161 -1.93 12.95 2.29
N ARG A 162 -2.73 12.95 3.34
CA ARG A 162 -2.57 13.75 4.55
C ARG A 162 -1.95 12.86 5.63
N PHE A 163 -0.85 13.30 6.20
CA PHE A 163 -0.19 12.67 7.33
C PHE A 163 -0.28 13.56 8.56
N VAL A 164 -0.40 12.96 9.75
CA VAL A 164 -0.21 13.65 11.03
C VAL A 164 0.94 12.97 11.77
N ALA A 165 2.03 13.70 11.98
CA ALA A 165 3.21 13.17 12.65
C ALA A 165 2.93 12.95 14.14
N ARG A 166 3.26 11.77 14.66
CA ARG A 166 3.05 11.44 16.08
C ARG A 166 3.92 12.28 17.00
N ALA A 167 5.20 12.47 16.63
CA ALA A 167 6.16 13.17 17.47
C ALA A 167 5.90 14.67 17.61
N THR A 168 5.35 15.31 16.57
CA THR A 168 5.22 16.78 16.51
C THR A 168 3.76 17.25 16.46
N GLY A 169 2.81 16.35 16.17
CA GLY A 169 1.41 16.69 15.87
C GLY A 169 1.21 17.45 14.56
N ARG A 170 2.27 17.68 13.76
CA ARG A 170 2.19 18.46 12.52
C ARG A 170 1.45 17.68 11.44
N GLU A 171 0.53 18.36 10.77
CA GLU A 171 -0.11 17.87 9.55
C GLU A 171 0.75 18.21 8.33
N VAL A 172 0.89 17.25 7.40
CA VAL A 172 1.48 17.47 6.08
C VAL A 172 0.63 16.79 5.02
N VAL A 173 0.26 17.55 3.98
CA VAL A 173 -0.44 17.02 2.79
C VAL A 173 0.55 16.98 1.64
N THR A 174 0.75 15.80 1.06
CA THR A 174 1.69 15.59 -0.04
C THR A 174 1.10 14.70 -1.14
N SER A 175 1.76 14.72 -2.30
CA SER A 175 1.45 13.81 -3.41
C SER A 175 2.55 12.76 -3.52
N ILE A 176 2.14 11.50 -3.69
CA ILE A 176 3.04 10.36 -3.82
C ILE A 176 2.69 9.62 -5.10
N VAL A 177 3.69 9.37 -5.94
CA VAL A 177 3.59 8.41 -7.03
C VAL A 177 4.34 7.15 -6.60
N GLN A 178 3.73 5.98 -6.66
CA GLN A 178 4.36 4.73 -6.33
C GLN A 178 4.36 3.82 -7.55
N THR A 179 5.54 3.35 -7.93
CA THR A 179 5.68 2.29 -8.92
C THR A 179 5.85 0.95 -8.21
N VAL A 180 5.06 -0.03 -8.60
CA VAL A 180 5.11 -1.41 -8.11
C VAL A 180 5.36 -2.33 -9.29
N THR A 181 6.38 -3.18 -9.19
CA THR A 181 6.64 -4.22 -10.19
C THR A 181 6.29 -5.58 -9.62
N LEU A 182 5.74 -6.42 -10.46
CA LEU A 182 5.35 -7.78 -10.14
C LEU A 182 6.25 -8.77 -10.86
N ARG A 183 6.47 -9.90 -10.22
CA ARG A 183 7.16 -11.06 -10.77
C ARG A 183 6.45 -12.32 -10.29
N ASP A 184 6.12 -13.22 -11.21
CA ASP A 184 5.52 -14.52 -10.89
C ASP A 184 4.28 -14.43 -9.97
N GLY A 185 3.47 -13.37 -10.15
CA GLY A 185 2.26 -13.13 -9.36
C GLY A 185 2.50 -12.61 -7.93
N ARG A 186 3.70 -12.08 -7.65
CA ARG A 186 4.09 -11.48 -6.37
C ARG A 186 4.69 -10.10 -6.59
N ILE A 187 4.68 -9.26 -5.56
CA ILE A 187 5.29 -7.93 -5.61
C ILE A 187 6.80 -8.07 -5.45
N ARG A 188 7.56 -7.61 -6.45
CA ARG A 188 9.02 -7.66 -6.46
C ARG A 188 9.66 -6.33 -6.05
N GLU A 189 9.09 -5.21 -6.47
CA GLU A 189 9.64 -3.90 -6.13
C GLU A 189 8.51 -2.93 -5.81
N ILE A 190 8.72 -2.11 -4.80
CA ILE A 190 7.88 -0.97 -4.48
C ILE A 190 8.78 0.26 -4.38
N ARG A 191 8.43 1.32 -5.11
CA ARG A 191 9.20 2.57 -5.13
C ARG A 191 8.27 3.79 -5.12
N PRO A 192 8.00 4.35 -3.95
CA PRO A 192 7.36 5.65 -3.79
C PRO A 192 8.28 6.82 -4.17
N TYR A 193 7.67 7.84 -4.77
CA TYR A 193 8.23 9.13 -5.13
C TYR A 193 7.36 10.21 -4.49
N TYR A 194 7.92 10.88 -3.50
CA TYR A 194 7.24 11.96 -2.78
C TYR A 194 7.48 13.27 -3.51
N TRP A 195 6.43 14.08 -3.66
CA TRP A 195 6.56 15.41 -4.25
C TRP A 195 7.47 16.34 -3.42
N ASP A 196 7.34 16.25 -2.09
CA ASP A 196 8.14 17.04 -1.14
C ASP A 196 8.64 16.14 0.02
N PRO A 197 9.79 15.46 -0.18
CA PRO A 197 10.41 14.66 0.88
C PRO A 197 10.87 15.50 2.09
N ALA A 198 11.21 16.77 1.88
CA ALA A 198 11.70 17.66 2.94
C ALA A 198 10.56 17.99 3.91
N ALA A 199 9.38 18.34 3.42
CA ALA A 199 8.20 18.55 4.25
C ALA A 199 7.85 17.33 5.11
N ILE A 200 8.05 16.12 4.59
CA ILE A 200 7.84 14.88 5.35
C ILE A 200 8.86 14.76 6.48
N SER A 201 10.15 14.96 6.18
CA SER A 201 11.23 14.90 7.17
C SER A 201 11.06 15.95 8.28
N GLU A 202 10.71 17.19 7.92
CA GLU A 202 10.43 18.27 8.85
C GLU A 202 9.21 17.99 9.75
N ALA A 203 8.16 17.39 9.19
CA ALA A 203 6.99 16.99 9.98
C ALA A 203 7.37 15.93 11.03
N CYS A 204 8.25 15.00 10.70
CA CYS A 204 8.75 13.97 11.62
C CYS A 204 9.84 14.47 12.59
N GLY A 205 10.26 15.74 12.53
CA GLY A 205 11.29 16.30 13.41
C GLY A 205 12.72 15.84 13.08
N GLY A 206 12.97 15.36 11.86
CA GLY A 206 14.33 15.06 11.36
C GLY A 206 14.98 13.77 11.87
N ARG A 207 14.25 12.89 12.59
CA ARG A 207 14.78 11.58 13.01
C ARG A 207 14.86 10.63 11.82
N VAL A 208 16.06 10.11 11.52
CA VAL A 208 16.26 9.08 10.48
C VAL A 208 16.30 7.69 11.12
N VAL A 209 15.56 6.75 10.54
CA VAL A 209 15.52 5.33 10.84
C VAL A 209 16.07 4.59 9.62
N ALA A 210 17.13 3.80 9.82
CA ALA A 210 17.80 3.11 8.73
C ALA A 210 17.17 1.73 8.46
N PRO A 211 17.25 1.22 7.22
CA PRO A 211 16.76 -0.12 6.87
C PRO A 211 17.49 -1.25 7.62
N ASP A 212 18.75 -1.00 8.01
CA ASP A 212 19.65 -1.97 8.63
C ASP A 212 19.91 -1.67 10.11
N SER A 213 19.13 -0.77 10.74
CA SER A 213 19.13 -0.70 12.21
C SER A 213 18.42 -1.94 12.76
N ASP A 214 19.17 -3.04 12.79
CA ASP A 214 18.99 -4.09 13.77
C ASP A 214 18.97 -3.40 15.14
N GLY A 215 18.09 -3.82 16.05
CA GLY A 215 18.02 -3.31 17.43
C GLY A 215 19.28 -3.61 18.27
N SER A 216 20.44 -3.76 17.65
CA SER A 216 21.72 -4.00 18.28
C SER A 216 22.26 -2.69 18.86
N PRO A 217 22.46 -2.59 20.18
CA PRO A 217 23.05 -1.39 20.77
C PRO A 217 24.43 -1.17 20.17
N ALA A 218 24.72 0.09 19.81
CA ALA A 218 26.01 0.50 19.27
C ALA A 218 27.15 -0.14 20.10
N PRO A 219 28.19 -0.70 19.46
CA PRO A 219 29.30 -1.28 20.20
C PRO A 219 29.88 -0.19 21.09
N ARG A 220 29.85 -0.43 22.40
CA ARG A 220 30.55 0.43 23.36
C ARG A 220 32.01 0.44 22.93
N SER A 221 32.47 1.61 22.50
CA SER A 221 33.89 1.88 22.26
C SER A 221 34.66 1.51 23.52
N ILE A 222 35.41 0.42 23.44
CA ILE A 222 36.43 0.05 24.42
C ILE A 222 37.62 0.96 24.12
N GLY A 223 38.01 1.75 25.13
CA GLY A 223 39.21 2.58 25.10
C GLY A 223 40.50 1.79 25.28
#